data_AF-A0A6N2ZS17-F1
#
_entry.id   AF-A0A6N2ZS17-F1
#
_cell.length_a   1.000
_cell.length_b   1.000
_cell.length_c   1.000
_cell.angle_alpha   90.00
_cell.angle_beta   90.00
_cell.angle_gamma   90.00
#
_symmetry.space_group_name_H-M   'P 1'
#
loop_
_entity.id
_entity.type
_entity.pdbx_description
1 polymer ?
#
loop_
_entity_poly.entity_id
_entity_poly.type
_entity_poly.pdbx_seq_one_letter_code
_entity_poly.pdbx_strand_id
1 'polypeptide(L)'
;MKKLALVLAVVMVLSLGLTACGGSTSSTGTASSAPAGSSSSGSASDAAPAYNPDALQVKALDDNTLQVTLTARTPYFLELTAFPAYAPVQQATVEANGEAWAVDAATYIGNGPYKIAEWVPSSHITMVKNENYWNVDSLAGPDTLQFTLMEDDAAQLTAFQSGELDFIDAVPNDEIDALSSTPEFYKEGQIGTYYVSYNTQAAPFDDPLVRQAFTLAVDRDYICKQIGKSGQIPAGAFVSEGLSDAAEGSSFREVGGDYYDPTAGANEANLAKAKELLAEAGYPNGEGLPTITYLYNEGTAHQQIGEALQQMWGQLGATVTLESQEWATFLNTRKNGDYQVARNGWLGDYNDPISFLDMWITGGGNNDAQWSNAEFDSLIKQIKSSGDAEARMEMMHQAEDIIFDEWMLCPIYYYVDIYMAQQNLENLSTSPLGFKFFMNASNGTDTLKVCTGPDPDTIDPALNSAVDGGTMIDHAFEGLYTVAYGTTPTPGQAESVEISEDGLTYTFHLREGLKWSDGTPLTAHDFVYSWQRAVDPATGADYAYMFECIAGYTEAINGEEYVAPAADASSASTSESAAESVSASTSESASTSAAA
;
A
#
# COMPACT_ATOMS: atom_id res chain seq x y z
N MET A 1 49.53 -28.19 -25.93
CA MET A 1 50.60 -28.15 -24.91
C MET A 1 49.96 -27.85 -23.56
N LYS A 2 50.25 -28.72 -22.58
CA LYS A 2 49.90 -28.79 -21.13
C LYS A 2 49.06 -27.63 -20.52
N LYS A 3 47.84 -27.88 -19.99
CA LYS A 3 47.47 -28.19 -18.57
C LYS A 3 47.93 -27.11 -17.57
N LEU A 4 47.24 -26.67 -16.50
CA LEU A 4 45.92 -26.83 -15.85
C LEU A 4 46.02 -25.95 -14.54
N ALA A 5 44.90 -25.46 -14.00
CA ALA A 5 44.62 -25.18 -12.57
C ALA A 5 45.25 -24.00 -11.77
N LEU A 6 44.37 -23.11 -11.26
CA LEU A 6 43.92 -22.91 -9.86
C LEU A 6 44.90 -22.41 -8.73
N VAL A 7 44.35 -21.54 -7.84
CA VAL A 7 44.60 -21.36 -6.37
C VAL A 7 45.41 -20.11 -5.89
N LEU A 8 44.66 -19.17 -5.27
CA LEU A 8 44.75 -18.60 -3.89
C LEU A 8 46.00 -17.85 -3.34
N ALA A 9 45.69 -16.76 -2.60
CA ALA A 9 46.21 -16.36 -1.28
C ALA A 9 47.12 -15.11 -1.12
N VAL A 10 46.55 -14.13 -0.38
CA VAL A 10 47.06 -13.38 0.80
C VAL A 10 48.46 -12.74 0.74
N VAL A 11 48.50 -11.41 0.99
CA VAL A 11 49.67 -10.74 1.59
C VAL A 11 49.23 -9.76 2.68
N MET A 12 49.67 -10.03 3.91
CA MET A 12 49.75 -9.09 5.03
C MET A 12 51.23 -9.03 5.42
N VAL A 13 51.84 -7.84 5.56
CA VAL A 13 53.16 -7.66 6.19
C VAL A 13 53.18 -6.40 7.05
N LEU A 14 53.58 -6.61 8.31
CA LEU A 14 53.90 -5.66 9.37
C LEU A 14 55.15 -4.79 9.10
N SER A 15 55.24 -3.66 9.81
CA SER A 15 56.51 -3.15 10.40
C SER A 15 56.21 -2.54 11.78
N LEU A 16 56.69 -3.16 12.88
CA LEU A 16 57.81 -2.72 13.75
C LEU A 16 57.65 -1.27 14.28
N GLY A 17 57.55 -0.94 15.57
CA GLY A 17 57.99 -1.58 16.81
C GLY A 17 59.00 -0.65 17.51
N LEU A 18 58.69 -0.11 18.71
CA LEU A 18 59.68 0.14 19.78
C LEU A 18 59.00 0.45 21.12
N THR A 19 59.46 -0.24 22.16
CA THR A 19 59.05 -0.15 23.57
C THR A 19 60.10 0.61 24.36
N ALA A 20 59.71 1.42 25.36
CA ALA A 20 60.49 1.63 26.59
C ALA A 20 59.62 2.16 27.74
N CYS A 21 59.95 1.70 28.94
CA CYS A 21 59.19 1.72 30.19
C CYS A 21 59.30 3.03 31.02
N GLY A 22 58.35 3.23 31.95
CA GLY A 22 58.67 3.47 33.36
C GLY A 22 58.27 4.83 34.00
N GLY A 23 57.28 4.79 34.90
CA GLY A 23 57.43 5.25 36.29
C GLY A 23 57.21 6.73 36.68
N SER A 24 56.02 6.98 37.26
CA SER A 24 55.67 7.89 38.38
C SER A 24 56.14 9.36 38.42
N THR A 25 55.20 10.29 38.65
CA THR A 25 55.07 11.05 39.92
C THR A 25 53.79 11.91 39.94
N SER A 26 53.28 12.12 41.15
CA SER A 26 52.03 12.74 41.59
C SER A 26 51.95 14.27 41.42
N SER A 27 50.73 14.81 41.25
CA SER A 27 50.31 16.03 41.96
C SER A 27 48.79 16.10 42.15
N THR A 28 48.41 16.48 43.37
CA THR A 28 47.09 16.54 44.00
C THR A 28 46.31 17.84 43.75
N GLY A 29 44.98 17.74 43.86
CA GLY A 29 44.04 18.83 44.22
C GLY A 29 42.90 18.98 43.21
N THR A 30 41.62 19.10 43.54
CA THR A 30 40.89 19.18 44.82
C THR A 30 39.42 18.85 44.52
N ALA A 31 38.73 18.27 45.50
CA ALA A 31 37.34 17.86 45.44
C ALA A 31 36.34 19.04 45.44
N SER A 32 35.18 18.84 44.79
CA SER A 32 33.91 19.47 45.15
C SER A 32 32.81 18.41 45.13
N SER A 33 32.06 18.39 46.22
CA SER A 33 31.09 17.39 46.67
C SER A 33 29.74 17.46 45.97
N ALA A 34 29.18 16.31 45.62
CA ALA A 34 27.74 16.08 45.45
C ALA A 34 27.32 14.86 46.30
N PRO A 35 26.18 14.91 47.01
CA PRO A 35 25.84 13.89 48.00
C PRO A 35 25.24 12.63 47.37
N ALA A 36 25.47 11.51 48.04
CA ALA A 36 24.89 10.20 47.76
C ALA A 36 23.58 9.96 48.52
N GLY A 37 22.73 9.12 47.94
CA GLY A 37 21.55 8.47 48.56
C GLY A 37 20.26 8.87 47.85
N SER A 38 19.52 7.98 47.18
CA SER A 38 19.09 6.68 47.68
C SER A 38 19.01 5.60 46.60
N SER A 39 19.40 4.40 47.01
CA SER A 39 19.11 3.12 46.34
C SER A 39 17.61 2.88 46.15
N SER A 40 17.20 2.60 44.92
CA SER A 40 16.09 1.68 44.65
C SER A 40 16.63 0.55 43.78
N SER A 41 16.39 -0.66 44.23
CA SER A 41 16.63 -1.92 43.54
C SER A 41 16.09 -1.88 42.11
N GLY A 42 16.98 -1.95 41.12
CA GLY A 42 16.60 -2.31 39.76
C GLY A 42 16.19 -3.78 39.74
N SER A 43 14.90 -4.02 39.55
CA SER A 43 14.33 -5.33 39.26
C SER A 43 13.50 -5.24 38.01
N ALA A 44 13.65 -6.26 37.17
CA ALA A 44 12.97 -6.54 35.91
C ALA A 44 13.51 -5.75 34.71
N SER A 45 14.03 -6.55 33.79
CA SER A 45 14.38 -6.26 32.40
C SER A 45 13.26 -5.52 31.67
N ASP A 46 13.66 -4.53 30.86
CA ASP A 46 12.92 -4.02 29.71
C ASP A 46 12.76 -5.15 28.65
N ALA A 47 11.96 -6.16 28.97
CA ALA A 47 11.49 -7.11 27.98
C ALA A 47 10.32 -6.44 27.25
N ALA A 48 10.39 -6.37 25.92
CA ALA A 48 9.25 -6.02 25.08
C ALA A 48 8.01 -6.83 25.54
N PRO A 49 6.81 -6.24 25.52
CA PRO A 49 5.59 -6.95 25.94
C PRO A 49 5.38 -8.20 25.07
N ALA A 50 5.07 -9.33 25.72
CA ALA A 50 5.16 -10.65 25.11
C ALA A 50 3.92 -11.00 24.29
N TYR A 51 3.98 -10.83 22.96
CA TYR A 51 2.97 -11.29 21.99
C TYR A 51 2.35 -12.65 22.40
N ASN A 52 1.02 -12.75 22.33
CA ASN A 52 0.25 -13.94 22.70
C ASN A 52 -0.61 -14.45 21.52
N PRO A 53 -0.05 -15.29 20.64
CA PRO A 53 -0.75 -15.80 19.46
C PRO A 53 -2.07 -16.51 19.79
N ASP A 54 -2.13 -17.18 20.96
CA ASP A 54 -3.29 -17.97 21.39
C ASP A 54 -4.50 -17.13 21.79
N ALA A 55 -4.34 -15.81 21.95
CA ALA A 55 -5.46 -14.92 22.22
C ALA A 55 -6.33 -14.70 20.97
N LEU A 56 -5.71 -14.62 19.79
CA LEU A 56 -6.41 -14.45 18.51
C LEU A 56 -7.36 -15.63 18.28
N GLN A 57 -8.66 -15.36 18.15
CA GLN A 57 -9.71 -16.38 18.03
C GLN A 57 -9.81 -16.97 16.62
N VAL A 58 -8.68 -17.49 16.12
CA VAL A 58 -8.54 -18.32 14.93
C VAL A 58 -7.97 -19.67 15.36
N LYS A 59 -8.64 -20.76 15.01
CA LYS A 59 -8.18 -22.10 15.39
C LYS A 59 -8.54 -23.14 14.35
N ALA A 60 -7.63 -24.09 14.17
CA ALA A 60 -7.92 -25.34 13.49
C ALA A 60 -8.65 -26.27 14.47
N LEU A 61 -9.87 -26.68 14.14
CA LEU A 61 -10.59 -27.73 14.90
C LEU A 61 -10.01 -29.12 14.57
N ASP A 62 -9.55 -29.27 13.33
CA ASP A 62 -8.79 -30.37 12.78
C ASP A 62 -8.05 -29.90 11.51
N ASP A 63 -7.33 -30.79 10.83
CA ASP A 63 -6.53 -30.47 9.64
C ASP A 63 -7.32 -29.79 8.52
N ASN A 64 -8.64 -29.96 8.44
CA ASN A 64 -9.48 -29.47 7.35
C ASN A 64 -10.57 -28.48 7.80
N THR A 65 -10.59 -28.07 9.07
CA THR A 65 -11.66 -27.23 9.60
C THR A 65 -11.06 -26.05 10.36
N LEU A 66 -11.21 -24.85 9.81
CA LEU A 66 -10.79 -23.59 10.44
C LEU A 66 -12.02 -22.90 11.04
N GLN A 67 -11.94 -22.52 12.31
CA GLN A 67 -12.95 -21.69 12.97
C GLN A 67 -12.36 -20.33 13.33
N VAL A 68 -13.09 -19.27 12.97
CA VAL A 68 -12.77 -17.88 13.29
C VAL A 68 -13.94 -17.27 14.05
N THR A 69 -13.66 -16.56 15.14
CA THR A 69 -14.66 -15.77 15.86
C THR A 69 -14.34 -14.29 15.71
N LEU A 70 -15.32 -13.51 15.29
CA LEU A 70 -15.23 -12.07 15.09
C LEU A 70 -15.71 -11.30 16.32
N THR A 71 -15.23 -10.07 16.49
CA THR A 71 -15.65 -9.13 17.55
C THR A 71 -17.04 -8.56 17.29
N ALA A 72 -17.42 -8.43 16.01
CA ALA A 72 -18.70 -7.93 15.54
C ALA A 72 -19.04 -8.53 14.18
N ARG A 73 -20.26 -8.27 13.68
CA ARG A 73 -20.61 -8.65 12.30
C ARG A 73 -19.79 -7.82 11.33
N THR A 74 -18.99 -8.49 10.50
CA THR A 74 -18.13 -7.88 9.49
C THR A 74 -18.59 -8.30 8.10
N PRO A 75 -19.41 -7.49 7.39
CA PRO A 75 -20.00 -7.87 6.10
C PRO A 75 -18.98 -8.25 5.02
N TYR A 76 -17.80 -7.63 5.08
CA TYR A 76 -16.68 -7.82 4.16
C TYR A 76 -15.67 -8.90 4.61
N PHE A 77 -15.95 -9.69 5.65
CA PHE A 77 -14.98 -10.67 6.17
C PHE A 77 -14.55 -11.71 5.12
N LEU A 78 -15.45 -12.13 4.22
CA LEU A 78 -15.08 -13.06 3.15
C LEU A 78 -14.16 -12.41 2.10
N GLU A 79 -14.29 -11.09 1.87
CA GLU A 79 -13.36 -10.32 1.02
C GLU A 79 -11.96 -10.27 1.67
N LEU A 80 -11.89 -10.05 2.99
CA LEU A 80 -10.61 -10.10 3.72
C LEU A 80 -9.94 -11.46 3.54
N THR A 81 -10.68 -12.57 3.63
CA THR A 81 -10.10 -13.91 3.43
C THR A 81 -9.71 -14.25 1.98
N ALA A 82 -9.97 -13.32 1.05
CA ALA A 82 -9.49 -13.35 -0.33
C ALA A 82 -8.31 -12.40 -0.58
N PHE A 83 -7.99 -11.51 0.35
CA PHE A 83 -6.90 -10.55 0.24
C PHE A 83 -5.54 -11.24 0.46
N PRO A 84 -4.46 -10.81 -0.24
CA PRO A 84 -3.13 -11.41 -0.13
C PRO A 84 -2.65 -11.62 1.32
N ALA A 85 -2.84 -10.64 2.21
CA ALA A 85 -2.41 -10.75 3.62
C ALA A 85 -3.05 -11.91 4.40
N TYR A 86 -4.19 -12.43 3.95
CA TYR A 86 -4.87 -13.58 4.54
C TYR A 86 -4.42 -14.93 3.94
N ALA A 87 -3.55 -14.93 2.93
CA ALA A 87 -3.03 -16.15 2.35
C ALA A 87 -2.22 -16.96 3.37
N PRO A 88 -2.29 -18.30 3.32
CA PRO A 88 -1.48 -19.13 4.18
C PRO A 88 -0.03 -19.14 3.68
N VAL A 89 0.94 -19.25 4.59
CA VAL A 89 2.35 -19.49 4.31
C VAL A 89 2.83 -20.76 5.03
N GLN A 90 3.81 -21.46 4.44
CA GLN A 90 4.31 -22.72 5.01
C GLN A 90 5.27 -22.43 6.18
N GLN A 91 4.81 -22.66 7.42
CA GLN A 91 5.54 -22.35 8.65
C GLN A 91 7.00 -22.82 8.63
N ALA A 92 7.23 -24.08 8.26
CA ALA A 92 8.57 -24.67 8.26
C ALA A 92 9.55 -23.92 7.35
N THR A 93 9.08 -23.39 6.23
CA THR A 93 9.91 -22.64 5.28
C THR A 93 10.17 -21.22 5.77
N VAL A 94 9.16 -20.54 6.31
CA VAL A 94 9.31 -19.21 6.91
C VAL A 94 10.30 -19.25 8.08
N GLU A 95 10.13 -20.18 9.02
CA GLU A 95 11.01 -20.31 10.19
C GLU A 95 12.46 -20.69 9.82
N ALA A 96 12.64 -21.50 8.76
CA ALA A 96 13.97 -21.93 8.35
C ALA A 96 14.78 -20.84 7.63
N ASN A 97 14.11 -19.89 6.97
CA ASN A 97 14.76 -18.92 6.09
C ASN A 97 14.63 -17.46 6.55
N GLY A 98 13.75 -17.16 7.52
CA GLY A 98 13.44 -15.76 7.87
C GLY A 98 12.93 -14.99 6.65
N GLU A 99 13.16 -13.68 6.59
CA GLU A 99 12.73 -12.81 5.48
C GLU A 99 13.16 -13.28 4.09
N ALA A 100 14.27 -14.01 3.98
CA ALA A 100 14.79 -14.49 2.70
C ALA A 100 13.88 -15.54 2.02
N TRP A 101 12.87 -16.07 2.71
CA TRP A 101 11.95 -17.07 2.16
C TRP A 101 11.18 -16.55 0.94
N ALA A 102 10.88 -15.24 0.92
CA ALA A 102 10.00 -14.58 -0.03
C ALA A 102 10.71 -13.85 -1.19
N VAL A 103 12.02 -14.09 -1.36
CA VAL A 103 12.84 -13.43 -2.40
C VAL A 103 13.69 -14.42 -3.21
N ASP A 104 13.40 -15.73 -3.08
CA ASP A 104 14.12 -16.79 -3.80
C ASP A 104 13.16 -17.89 -4.26
N ALA A 105 13.28 -18.29 -5.53
CA ALA A 105 12.42 -19.27 -6.16
C ALA A 105 12.43 -20.65 -5.44
N ALA A 106 13.55 -21.05 -4.84
CA ALA A 106 13.68 -22.35 -4.17
C ALA A 106 12.98 -22.39 -2.81
N THR A 107 12.76 -21.23 -2.18
CA THR A 107 12.10 -21.10 -0.88
C THR A 107 10.68 -20.56 -0.98
N TYR A 108 10.25 -20.11 -2.16
CA TYR A 108 8.91 -19.57 -2.34
C TYR A 108 7.84 -20.64 -2.58
N ILE A 109 7.43 -21.28 -1.49
CA ILE A 109 6.46 -22.39 -1.49
C ILE A 109 5.04 -21.85 -1.26
N GLY A 110 4.26 -21.75 -2.33
CA GLY A 110 2.86 -21.30 -2.30
C GLY A 110 1.83 -22.41 -2.52
N ASN A 111 0.55 -22.06 -2.48
CA ASN A 111 -0.60 -22.97 -2.64
C ASN A 111 -1.56 -22.57 -3.77
N GLY A 112 -1.21 -21.53 -4.52
CA GLY A 112 -2.03 -20.94 -5.57
C GLY A 112 -1.89 -21.63 -6.94
N PRO A 113 -2.49 -21.02 -7.98
CA PRO A 113 -2.58 -21.61 -9.33
C PRO A 113 -1.23 -21.74 -10.05
N TYR A 114 -0.24 -20.93 -9.71
CA TYR A 114 1.12 -20.97 -10.21
C TYR A 114 2.13 -21.12 -9.08
N LYS A 115 3.37 -21.45 -9.44
CA LYS A 115 4.53 -21.46 -8.55
C LYS A 115 5.71 -20.83 -9.26
N ILE A 116 6.62 -20.22 -8.52
CA ILE A 116 7.83 -19.64 -9.09
C ILE A 116 8.75 -20.78 -9.56
N ALA A 117 9.18 -20.69 -10.82
CA ALA A 117 10.18 -21.58 -11.41
C ALA A 117 11.56 -20.92 -11.43
N GLU A 118 11.62 -19.59 -11.59
CA GLU A 118 12.86 -18.81 -11.65
C GLU A 118 12.59 -17.37 -11.21
N TRP A 119 13.54 -16.79 -10.46
CA TRP A 119 13.60 -15.36 -10.17
C TRP A 119 14.99 -14.88 -10.52
N VAL A 120 15.09 -13.99 -11.50
CA VAL A 120 16.32 -13.27 -11.83
C VAL A 120 16.13 -11.81 -11.43
N PRO A 121 16.77 -11.35 -10.34
CA PRO A 121 16.62 -10.00 -9.83
C PRO A 121 16.82 -8.95 -10.92
N SER A 122 15.96 -7.92 -10.90
CA SER A 122 15.91 -6.80 -11.83
C SER A 122 15.75 -7.21 -13.30
N SER A 123 15.27 -8.44 -13.56
CA SER A 123 15.04 -8.94 -14.91
C SER A 123 13.66 -9.57 -15.06
N HIS A 124 13.40 -10.69 -14.39
CA HIS A 124 12.12 -11.38 -14.51
C HIS A 124 11.85 -12.38 -13.38
N ILE A 125 10.56 -12.64 -13.14
CA ILE A 125 10.06 -13.78 -12.39
C ILE A 125 9.28 -14.67 -13.35
N THR A 126 9.69 -15.93 -13.47
CA THR A 126 8.96 -16.95 -14.23
C THR A 126 8.12 -17.78 -13.29
N MET A 127 6.81 -17.79 -13.49
CA MET A 127 5.89 -18.68 -12.80
C MET A 127 5.34 -19.73 -13.77
N VAL A 128 5.17 -20.95 -13.29
CA VAL A 128 4.58 -22.08 -14.05
C VAL A 128 3.37 -22.61 -13.31
N LYS A 129 2.42 -23.23 -14.01
CA LYS A 129 1.26 -23.87 -13.38
C LYS A 129 1.70 -24.78 -12.22
N ASN A 130 1.05 -24.61 -11.08
CA ASN A 130 1.28 -25.45 -9.92
C ASN A 130 0.49 -26.75 -10.08
N GLU A 131 1.17 -27.85 -10.39
CA GLU A 131 0.55 -29.17 -10.55
C GLU A 131 -0.09 -29.72 -9.26
N ASN A 132 0.23 -29.13 -8.10
CA ASN A 132 -0.37 -29.49 -6.81
C ASN A 132 -1.58 -28.62 -6.45
N TYR A 133 -1.91 -27.59 -7.25
CA TYR A 133 -3.07 -26.75 -7.03
C TYR A 133 -4.37 -27.55 -7.19
N TRP A 134 -5.30 -27.38 -6.24
CA TRP A 134 -6.52 -28.20 -6.16
C TRP A 134 -7.40 -28.10 -7.42
N ASN A 135 -7.33 -26.96 -8.12
CA ASN A 135 -8.12 -26.68 -9.32
C ASN A 135 -7.27 -26.54 -10.59
N VAL A 136 -6.07 -27.15 -10.62
CA VAL A 136 -5.14 -27.02 -11.75
C VAL A 136 -5.76 -27.40 -13.10
N ASP A 137 -6.62 -28.41 -13.13
CA ASP A 137 -7.27 -28.90 -14.35
C ASP A 137 -8.28 -27.91 -14.94
N SER A 138 -8.76 -26.94 -14.14
CA SER A 138 -9.69 -25.90 -14.59
C SER A 138 -8.98 -24.62 -15.04
N LEU A 139 -7.66 -24.52 -14.87
CA LEU A 139 -6.90 -23.34 -15.28
C LEU A 139 -6.85 -23.24 -16.81
N ALA A 140 -7.55 -22.25 -17.35
CA ALA A 140 -7.56 -21.95 -18.78
C ALA A 140 -6.36 -21.07 -19.22
N GLY A 141 -5.64 -20.50 -18.25
CA GLY A 141 -4.49 -19.62 -18.48
C GLY A 141 -3.25 -20.31 -19.08
N PRO A 142 -2.19 -19.54 -19.33
CA PRO A 142 -0.95 -20.03 -19.94
C PRO A 142 -0.23 -21.05 -19.04
N ASP A 143 0.61 -21.89 -19.63
CA ASP A 143 1.45 -22.81 -18.85
C ASP A 143 2.57 -22.06 -18.11
N THR A 144 2.96 -20.89 -18.62
CA THR A 144 3.99 -20.03 -18.07
C THR A 144 3.53 -18.57 -18.05
N LEU A 145 3.69 -17.92 -16.90
CA LEU A 145 3.64 -16.47 -16.76
C LEU A 145 5.08 -15.97 -16.62
N GLN A 146 5.49 -15.05 -17.47
CA GLN A 146 6.77 -14.36 -17.34
C GLN A 146 6.49 -12.91 -16.94
N PHE A 147 6.69 -12.61 -15.66
CA PHE A 147 6.69 -11.24 -15.16
C PHE A 147 8.04 -10.61 -15.46
N THR A 148 8.10 -9.77 -16.49
CA THR A 148 9.28 -8.94 -16.77
C THR A 148 9.28 -7.78 -15.78
N LEU A 149 10.41 -7.54 -15.12
CA LEU A 149 10.54 -6.54 -14.06
C LEU A 149 11.12 -5.26 -14.67
N MET A 150 10.29 -4.23 -14.82
CA MET A 150 10.70 -2.98 -15.46
C MET A 150 10.16 -1.77 -14.69
N GLU A 151 11.06 -0.85 -14.35
CA GLU A 151 10.69 0.41 -13.70
C GLU A 151 10.30 1.49 -14.72
N ASP A 152 10.85 1.46 -15.94
CA ASP A 152 10.68 2.55 -16.90
C ASP A 152 9.48 2.35 -17.83
N ASP A 153 8.45 3.19 -17.70
CA ASP A 153 7.18 3.09 -18.44
C ASP A 153 7.39 3.23 -19.97
N ALA A 154 8.32 4.08 -20.40
CA ALA A 154 8.60 4.26 -21.82
C ALA A 154 9.25 3.00 -22.43
N ALA A 155 10.12 2.33 -21.68
CA ALA A 155 10.65 1.03 -22.04
C ALA A 155 9.55 -0.05 -22.04
N GLN A 156 8.65 -0.05 -21.05
CA GLN A 156 7.50 -0.97 -21.01
C GLN A 156 6.62 -0.81 -22.26
N LEU A 157 6.24 0.43 -22.60
CA LEU A 157 5.45 0.73 -23.79
C LEU A 157 6.15 0.31 -25.08
N THR A 158 7.46 0.54 -25.18
CA THR A 158 8.27 0.11 -26.33
C THR A 158 8.26 -1.41 -26.48
N ALA A 159 8.45 -2.14 -25.38
CA ALA A 159 8.41 -3.60 -25.36
C ALA A 159 7.02 -4.13 -25.74
N PHE A 160 5.95 -3.53 -25.21
CA PHE A 160 4.57 -3.83 -25.58
C PHE A 160 4.29 -3.61 -27.07
N GLN A 161 4.62 -2.43 -27.61
CA GLN A 161 4.40 -2.10 -29.03
C GLN A 161 5.19 -3.00 -29.98
N SER A 162 6.34 -3.52 -29.55
CA SER A 162 7.15 -4.47 -30.32
C SER A 162 6.64 -5.92 -30.28
N GLY A 163 5.67 -6.22 -29.41
CA GLY A 163 5.16 -7.57 -29.13
C GLY A 163 6.07 -8.39 -28.18
N GLU A 164 7.05 -7.75 -27.55
CA GLU A 164 7.88 -8.36 -26.51
C GLU A 164 7.09 -8.56 -25.21
N LEU A 165 6.18 -7.66 -24.88
CA LEU A 165 5.20 -7.82 -23.80
C LEU A 165 3.77 -7.95 -24.35
N ASP A 166 2.99 -8.83 -23.74
CA ASP A 166 1.57 -9.04 -24.02
C ASP A 166 0.67 -8.11 -23.18
N PHE A 167 1.20 -7.63 -22.06
CA PHE A 167 0.51 -6.76 -21.10
C PHE A 167 1.51 -5.84 -20.39
N ILE A 168 1.12 -4.57 -20.19
CA ILE A 168 1.80 -3.62 -19.32
C ILE A 168 0.76 -2.94 -18.41
N ASP A 169 1.10 -2.79 -17.13
CA ASP A 169 0.20 -2.20 -16.12
C ASP A 169 0.43 -0.70 -15.91
N ALA A 170 1.32 -0.11 -16.69
CA ALA A 170 1.68 1.29 -16.63
C ALA A 170 1.75 1.88 -18.05
N VAL A 171 1.32 3.13 -18.22
CA VAL A 171 1.37 3.85 -19.50
C VAL A 171 2.01 5.22 -19.28
N PRO A 172 3.04 5.60 -20.06
CA PRO A 172 3.63 6.93 -19.95
C PRO A 172 2.57 8.03 -20.19
N ASN A 173 2.45 8.99 -19.27
CA ASN A 173 1.38 10.00 -19.35
C ASN A 173 1.44 10.88 -20.61
N ASP A 174 2.64 11.14 -21.14
CA ASP A 174 2.81 11.86 -22.41
C ASP A 174 2.24 11.11 -23.62
N GLU A 175 2.06 9.80 -23.51
CA GLU A 175 1.53 8.94 -24.58
C GLU A 175 0.03 8.66 -24.42
N ILE A 176 -0.56 8.92 -23.24
CA ILE A 176 -1.98 8.61 -22.96
C ILE A 176 -2.94 9.28 -23.96
N ASP A 177 -2.71 10.55 -24.33
CA ASP A 177 -3.57 11.23 -25.29
C ASP A 177 -3.58 10.52 -26.67
N ALA A 178 -2.45 9.96 -27.07
CA ALA A 178 -2.32 9.21 -28.32
C ALA A 178 -2.91 7.79 -28.20
N LEU A 179 -2.69 7.13 -27.06
CA LEU A 179 -3.02 5.72 -26.85
C LEU A 179 -4.45 5.49 -26.38
N SER A 180 -5.08 6.44 -25.69
CA SER A 180 -6.43 6.30 -25.11
C SER A 180 -7.55 6.02 -26.11
N SER A 181 -7.28 6.23 -27.41
CA SER A 181 -8.21 5.91 -28.50
C SER A 181 -7.94 4.56 -29.18
N THR A 182 -6.87 3.86 -28.78
CA THR A 182 -6.49 2.55 -29.31
C THR A 182 -7.28 1.44 -28.61
N PRO A 183 -7.60 0.33 -29.31
CA PRO A 183 -8.30 -0.80 -28.69
C PRO A 183 -7.46 -1.55 -27.65
N GLU A 184 -6.14 -1.36 -27.63
CA GLU A 184 -5.21 -1.93 -26.65
C GLU A 184 -5.21 -1.19 -25.31
N PHE A 185 -5.70 0.05 -25.26
CA PHE A 185 -5.72 0.87 -24.04
C PHE A 185 -7.00 0.61 -23.25
N TYR A 186 -6.84 0.21 -22.00
CA TYR A 186 -7.92 -0.03 -21.08
C TYR A 186 -7.92 1.02 -19.99
N LYS A 187 -9.13 1.38 -19.55
CA LYS A 187 -9.35 2.24 -18.40
C LYS A 187 -10.53 1.72 -17.60
N GLU A 188 -10.28 1.44 -16.34
CA GLU A 188 -11.27 0.95 -15.39
C GLU A 188 -11.35 1.87 -14.17
N GLY A 189 -12.44 1.74 -13.41
CA GLY A 189 -12.57 2.45 -12.13
C GLY A 189 -11.70 1.77 -11.08
N GLN A 190 -10.96 2.57 -10.32
CA GLN A 190 -10.17 2.09 -9.19
C GLN A 190 -10.70 2.74 -7.92
N ILE A 191 -10.95 1.93 -6.89
CA ILE A 191 -11.42 2.45 -5.60
C ILE A 191 -10.21 3.07 -4.91
N GLY A 192 -10.05 4.39 -5.04
CA GLY A 192 -8.94 5.07 -4.43
C GLY A 192 -8.99 6.59 -4.61
N THR A 193 -8.31 7.28 -3.71
CA THR A 193 -8.21 8.74 -3.72
C THR A 193 -6.76 9.16 -3.63
N TYR A 194 -6.31 10.03 -4.54
CA TYR A 194 -5.07 10.78 -4.40
C TYR A 194 -5.37 12.08 -3.66
N TYR A 195 -4.59 12.39 -2.63
CA TYR A 195 -4.84 13.54 -1.78
C TYR A 195 -3.56 14.16 -1.25
N VAL A 196 -3.69 15.35 -0.71
CA VAL A 196 -2.66 15.99 0.11
C VAL A 196 -3.05 15.81 1.56
N SER A 197 -2.13 15.26 2.36
CA SER A 197 -2.29 15.13 3.81
C SER A 197 -1.68 16.33 4.50
N TYR A 198 -2.42 16.93 5.43
CA TYR A 198 -1.92 17.98 6.32
C TYR A 198 -1.55 17.36 7.67
N ASN A 199 -0.34 17.62 8.15
CA ASN A 199 -0.04 17.32 9.55
C ASN A 199 -0.78 18.34 10.43
N THR A 200 -1.84 17.89 11.09
CA THR A 200 -2.73 18.74 11.89
C THR A 200 -2.09 19.26 13.18
N GLN A 201 -0.86 18.84 13.50
CA GLN A 201 -0.09 19.35 14.63
C GLN A 201 1.01 20.33 14.21
N ALA A 202 1.26 20.49 12.90
CA ALA A 202 2.34 21.30 12.37
C ALA A 202 1.84 22.66 11.85
N ALA A 203 2.32 23.75 12.45
CA ALA A 203 2.01 25.08 11.96
C ALA A 203 2.45 25.28 10.49
N PRO A 204 1.66 25.97 9.66
CA PRO A 204 0.40 26.65 9.97
C PRO A 204 -0.86 25.77 9.80
N PHE A 205 -0.69 24.46 9.56
CA PHE A 205 -1.78 23.53 9.30
C PHE A 205 -2.39 22.96 10.59
N ASP A 206 -1.98 23.44 11.75
CA ASP A 206 -2.71 23.29 13.01
C ASP A 206 -4.03 24.08 13.04
N ASP A 207 -4.19 25.06 12.13
CA ASP A 207 -5.43 25.83 11.94
C ASP A 207 -6.30 25.24 10.81
N PRO A 208 -7.54 24.78 11.08
CA PRO A 208 -8.46 24.26 10.06
C PRO A 208 -8.82 25.28 8.97
N LEU A 209 -8.83 26.58 9.27
CA LEU A 209 -9.09 27.61 8.26
C LEU A 209 -7.97 27.67 7.22
N VAL A 210 -6.72 27.46 7.65
CA VAL A 210 -5.56 27.37 6.74
C VAL A 210 -5.69 26.12 5.87
N ARG A 211 -6.02 24.97 6.47
CA ARG A 211 -6.21 23.72 5.71
C ARG A 211 -7.33 23.85 4.66
N GLN A 212 -8.49 24.39 5.05
CA GLN A 212 -9.60 24.65 4.13
C GLN A 212 -9.18 25.61 2.99
N ALA A 213 -8.46 26.68 3.31
CA ALA A 213 -7.99 27.63 2.30
C ALA A 213 -7.05 26.97 1.28
N PHE A 214 -6.10 26.17 1.74
CA PHE A 214 -5.17 25.44 0.86
C PHE A 214 -5.91 24.39 0.01
N THR A 215 -6.93 23.72 0.56
CA THR A 215 -7.74 22.73 -0.17
C THR A 215 -8.58 23.36 -1.29
N LEU A 216 -9.23 24.48 -1.01
CA LEU A 216 -10.08 25.19 -1.98
C LEU A 216 -9.27 25.88 -3.10
N ALA A 217 -8.01 26.22 -2.85
CA ALA A 217 -7.16 26.87 -3.85
C ALA A 217 -6.66 25.93 -4.97
N VAL A 218 -6.87 24.61 -4.84
CA VAL A 218 -6.40 23.63 -5.80
C VAL A 218 -7.34 23.51 -7.00
N ASP A 219 -6.77 23.70 -8.20
CA ASP A 219 -7.43 23.44 -9.48
C ASP A 219 -7.26 21.96 -9.87
N ARG A 220 -8.22 21.15 -9.45
CA ARG A 220 -8.23 19.70 -9.68
C ARG A 220 -8.43 19.34 -11.14
N ASP A 221 -9.21 20.14 -11.86
CA ASP A 221 -9.45 19.94 -13.29
C ASP A 221 -8.15 20.08 -14.10
N TYR A 222 -7.33 21.08 -13.76
CA TYR A 222 -6.00 21.23 -14.34
C TYR A 222 -5.12 20.02 -14.03
N ILE A 223 -5.07 19.57 -12.77
CA ILE A 223 -4.27 18.40 -12.38
C ILE A 223 -4.72 17.16 -13.17
N CYS A 224 -6.02 16.83 -13.18
CA CYS A 224 -6.52 15.66 -13.88
C CYS A 224 -6.30 15.72 -15.40
N LYS A 225 -6.50 16.89 -16.03
CA LYS A 225 -6.48 16.99 -17.51
C LYS A 225 -5.12 17.34 -18.11
N GLN A 226 -4.27 18.05 -17.38
CA GLN A 226 -3.00 18.55 -17.91
C GLN A 226 -1.80 17.74 -17.41
N ILE A 227 -1.92 17.14 -16.22
CA ILE A 227 -0.88 16.31 -15.62
C ILE A 227 -1.29 14.83 -15.74
N GLY A 228 -2.33 14.41 -15.02
CA GLY A 228 -2.69 13.00 -14.90
C GLY A 228 -3.15 12.34 -16.21
N LYS A 229 -3.94 13.05 -17.04
CA LYS A 229 -4.44 12.69 -18.38
C LYS A 229 -5.13 11.33 -18.56
N SER A 230 -5.10 10.47 -17.55
CA SER A 230 -5.61 9.10 -17.56
C SER A 230 -7.13 9.07 -17.43
N GLY A 231 -7.75 10.22 -17.17
CA GLY A 231 -9.19 10.32 -16.95
C GLY A 231 -9.58 10.16 -15.48
N GLN A 232 -8.65 10.46 -14.58
CA GLN A 232 -8.93 10.65 -13.15
C GLN A 232 -10.06 11.67 -12.95
N ILE A 233 -10.85 11.49 -11.91
CA ILE A 233 -12.04 12.29 -11.63
C ILE A 233 -11.70 13.31 -10.53
N PRO A 234 -11.88 14.63 -10.74
CA PRO A 234 -11.68 15.63 -9.69
C PRO A 234 -12.47 15.27 -8.41
N ALA A 235 -11.79 15.12 -7.29
CA ALA A 235 -12.40 14.67 -6.04
C ALA A 235 -12.86 15.86 -5.19
N GLY A 236 -14.13 15.89 -4.78
CA GLY A 236 -14.70 16.84 -3.82
C GLY A 236 -14.92 16.25 -2.42
N ALA A 237 -14.62 14.97 -2.22
CA ALA A 237 -14.71 14.23 -0.96
C ALA A 237 -13.57 13.19 -0.85
N PHE A 238 -13.51 12.43 0.25
CA PHE A 238 -12.39 11.53 0.52
C PHE A 238 -12.66 10.08 0.13
N VAL A 239 -13.78 9.50 0.58
CA VAL A 239 -14.10 8.11 0.23
C VAL A 239 -14.38 8.04 -1.27
N SER A 240 -13.67 7.16 -1.99
CA SER A 240 -13.71 7.11 -3.45
C SER A 240 -15.10 6.76 -4.03
N GLU A 241 -15.28 7.08 -5.31
CA GLU A 241 -16.32 6.44 -6.14
C GLU A 241 -16.12 4.91 -6.22
N GLY A 242 -17.19 4.17 -6.54
CA GLY A 242 -17.17 2.72 -6.71
C GLY A 242 -17.66 1.92 -5.50
N LEU A 243 -17.82 2.56 -4.34
CA LEU A 243 -18.28 1.94 -3.09
C LEU A 243 -19.80 2.02 -2.93
N SER A 244 -20.40 0.93 -2.43
CA SER A 244 -21.84 0.81 -2.23
C SER A 244 -22.32 1.50 -0.95
N ASP A 245 -23.57 2.00 -0.97
CA ASP A 245 -24.28 2.53 0.20
C ASP A 245 -25.39 1.54 0.66
N ALA A 246 -26.20 1.92 1.66
CA ALA A 246 -27.16 1.08 2.35
C ALA A 246 -28.28 0.54 1.44
N ALA A 247 -28.72 1.33 0.46
CA ALA A 247 -29.74 0.88 -0.48
C ALA A 247 -29.11 0.02 -1.59
N GLU A 248 -29.77 -1.07 -1.97
CA GLU A 248 -29.28 -1.96 -3.03
C GLU A 248 -29.01 -1.18 -4.33
N GLY A 249 -27.78 -1.25 -4.82
CA GLY A 249 -27.32 -0.57 -6.02
C GLY A 249 -27.09 0.93 -5.88
N SER A 250 -27.14 1.49 -4.67
CA SER A 250 -26.78 2.89 -4.40
C SER A 250 -25.28 3.05 -4.15
N SER A 251 -24.74 4.23 -4.45
CA SER A 251 -23.33 4.61 -4.31
C SER A 251 -23.12 5.53 -3.12
N PHE A 252 -22.08 5.28 -2.33
CA PHE A 252 -21.73 6.10 -1.17
C PHE A 252 -21.47 7.56 -1.58
N ARG A 253 -20.76 7.77 -2.69
CA ARG A 253 -20.51 9.13 -3.22
C ARG A 253 -21.78 9.82 -3.71
N GLU A 254 -22.70 9.11 -4.34
CA GLU A 254 -23.94 9.73 -4.84
C GLU A 254 -24.86 10.19 -3.71
N VAL A 255 -24.84 9.49 -2.57
CA VAL A 255 -25.63 9.82 -1.38
C VAL A 255 -24.96 10.93 -0.55
N GLY A 256 -23.66 10.80 -0.27
CA GLY A 256 -22.90 11.76 0.54
C GLY A 256 -22.59 13.07 -0.20
N GLY A 257 -22.38 13.00 -1.51
CA GLY A 257 -22.00 14.13 -2.35
C GLY A 257 -20.56 14.60 -2.14
N ASP A 258 -20.30 15.83 -2.57
CA ASP A 258 -19.02 16.52 -2.41
C ASP A 258 -19.14 17.65 -1.36
N TYR A 259 -18.05 17.91 -0.65
CA TYR A 259 -17.97 18.96 0.39
C TYR A 259 -17.66 20.36 -0.17
N TYR A 260 -17.21 20.42 -1.41
CA TYR A 260 -17.02 21.63 -2.20
C TYR A 260 -17.11 21.24 -3.68
N ASP A 261 -17.42 22.19 -4.57
CA ASP A 261 -17.45 21.93 -6.01
C ASP A 261 -16.02 21.81 -6.54
N PRO A 262 -15.57 20.61 -6.99
CA PRO A 262 -14.19 20.40 -7.44
C PRO A 262 -14.02 20.73 -8.94
N THR A 263 -15.06 21.22 -9.61
CA THR A 263 -15.04 21.44 -11.06
C THR A 263 -14.36 22.74 -11.44
N ALA A 264 -13.86 22.80 -12.68
CA ALA A 264 -13.22 23.99 -13.24
C ALA A 264 -14.09 25.27 -13.13
N GLY A 265 -15.42 25.12 -13.17
CA GLY A 265 -16.35 26.24 -13.07
C GLY A 265 -16.37 26.92 -11.69
N ALA A 266 -15.95 26.21 -10.65
CA ALA A 266 -15.92 26.71 -9.28
C ALA A 266 -14.57 27.27 -8.83
N ASN A 267 -13.49 27.04 -9.58
CA ASN A 267 -12.12 27.41 -9.18
C ASN A 267 -11.96 28.88 -8.79
N GLU A 268 -12.57 29.83 -9.52
CA GLU A 268 -12.49 31.26 -9.19
C GLU A 268 -13.19 31.58 -7.85
N ALA A 269 -14.36 30.97 -7.62
CA ALA A 269 -15.11 31.14 -6.38
C ALA A 269 -14.39 30.48 -5.19
N ASN A 270 -13.85 29.28 -5.40
CA ASN A 270 -13.08 28.55 -4.38
C ASN A 270 -11.81 29.32 -3.99
N LEU A 271 -11.06 29.85 -4.96
CA LEU A 271 -9.88 30.68 -4.69
C LEU A 271 -10.23 31.98 -3.96
N ALA A 272 -11.34 32.62 -4.30
CA ALA A 272 -11.80 33.81 -3.58
C ALA A 272 -12.11 33.46 -2.12
N LYS A 273 -12.84 32.36 -1.88
CA LYS A 273 -13.15 31.88 -0.52
C LYS A 273 -11.89 31.49 0.25
N ALA A 274 -10.93 30.84 -0.39
CA ALA A 274 -9.64 30.49 0.21
C ALA A 274 -8.89 31.72 0.74
N LYS A 275 -8.85 32.81 -0.04
CA LYS A 275 -8.23 34.07 0.39
C LYS A 275 -8.93 34.71 1.59
N GLU A 276 -10.27 34.62 1.65
CA GLU A 276 -11.04 35.10 2.80
C GLU A 276 -10.72 34.31 4.07
N LEU A 277 -10.72 32.98 3.98
CA LEU A 277 -10.41 32.07 5.09
C LEU A 277 -8.99 32.29 5.61
N LEU A 278 -8.02 32.44 4.70
CA LEU A 278 -6.63 32.68 5.06
C LEU A 278 -6.45 34.05 5.75
N ALA A 279 -7.20 35.07 5.34
CA ALA A 279 -7.22 36.36 6.03
C ALA A 279 -7.85 36.26 7.42
N GLU A 280 -8.90 35.46 7.59
CA GLU A 280 -9.53 35.17 8.89
C GLU A 280 -8.58 34.41 9.83
N ALA A 281 -7.79 33.48 9.30
CA ALA A 281 -6.73 32.77 10.00
C ALA A 281 -5.52 33.68 10.39
N GLY A 282 -5.55 34.96 10.02
CA GLY A 282 -4.51 35.94 10.37
C GLY A 282 -3.41 36.10 9.34
N TYR A 283 -3.58 35.55 8.13
CA TYR A 283 -2.62 35.61 7.03
C TYR A 283 -3.21 36.33 5.79
N PRO A 284 -3.63 37.61 5.89
CA PRO A 284 -4.20 38.32 4.75
C PRO A 284 -3.20 38.39 3.59
N ASN A 285 -3.62 37.90 2.42
CA ASN A 285 -2.76 37.75 1.24
C ASN A 285 -1.47 36.94 1.49
N GLY A 286 -1.49 36.01 2.46
CA GLY A 286 -0.35 35.17 2.82
C GLY A 286 0.70 35.87 3.67
N GLU A 287 0.48 37.12 4.09
CA GLU A 287 1.40 37.84 4.96
C GLU A 287 1.58 37.11 6.29
N GLY A 288 2.82 36.77 6.64
CA GLY A 288 3.15 36.07 7.89
C GLY A 288 3.14 34.54 7.79
N LEU A 289 2.74 33.96 6.65
CA LEU A 289 2.87 32.51 6.44
C LEU A 289 4.35 32.10 6.47
N PRO A 290 4.69 30.97 7.13
CA PRO A 290 6.00 30.36 6.97
C PRO A 290 6.15 29.82 5.54
N THR A 291 7.38 29.51 5.14
CA THR A 291 7.62 28.64 3.99
C THR A 291 6.97 27.28 4.26
N ILE A 292 6.22 26.79 3.29
CA ILE A 292 5.57 25.48 3.33
C ILE A 292 6.45 24.49 2.60
N THR A 293 6.82 23.39 3.25
CA THR A 293 7.46 22.26 2.56
C THR A 293 6.38 21.26 2.15
N TYR A 294 6.29 20.98 0.85
CA TYR A 294 5.49 19.90 0.29
C TYR A 294 6.37 18.69 0.05
N LEU A 295 6.18 17.66 0.88
CA LEU A 295 6.90 16.40 0.83
C LEU A 295 6.21 15.43 -0.15
N TYR A 296 6.98 14.76 -0.99
CA TYR A 296 6.47 13.72 -1.89
C TYR A 296 7.51 12.62 -2.10
N ASN A 297 7.08 11.41 -2.45
CA ASN A 297 8.00 10.37 -2.91
C ASN A 297 8.43 10.60 -4.36
N GLU A 298 9.54 10.00 -4.78
CA GLU A 298 9.99 10.03 -6.18
C GLU A 298 8.88 9.62 -7.16
N GLY A 299 8.81 10.32 -8.30
CA GLY A 299 7.79 10.13 -9.33
C GLY A 299 7.54 11.41 -10.12
N THR A 300 7.53 11.32 -11.45
CA THR A 300 7.39 12.49 -12.33
C THR A 300 6.04 13.18 -12.10
N ALA A 301 4.96 12.40 -12.00
CA ALA A 301 3.62 12.91 -11.78
C ALA A 301 3.51 13.64 -10.44
N HIS A 302 4.12 13.09 -9.38
CA HIS A 302 4.13 13.71 -8.05
C HIS A 302 4.89 15.04 -8.04
N GLN A 303 6.02 15.11 -8.76
CA GLN A 303 6.75 16.35 -8.95
C GLN A 303 5.89 17.39 -9.68
N GLN A 304 5.28 17.02 -10.81
CA GLN A 304 4.44 17.93 -11.58
C GLN A 304 3.22 18.42 -10.79
N ILE A 305 2.58 17.54 -10.01
CA ILE A 305 1.51 17.92 -9.07
C ILE A 305 2.06 18.88 -8.02
N GLY A 306 3.23 18.61 -7.44
CA GLY A 306 3.89 19.51 -6.48
C GLY A 306 4.17 20.90 -7.07
N GLU A 307 4.67 20.98 -8.30
CA GLU A 307 4.91 22.24 -9.01
C GLU A 307 3.60 23.00 -9.29
N ALA A 308 2.53 22.27 -9.64
CA ALA A 308 1.20 22.83 -9.83
C ALA A 308 0.63 23.38 -8.50
N LEU A 309 0.74 22.62 -7.41
CA LEU A 309 0.35 23.06 -6.06
C LEU A 309 1.16 24.28 -5.60
N GLN A 310 2.47 24.32 -5.87
CA GLN A 310 3.32 25.49 -5.60
C GLN A 310 2.79 26.74 -6.33
N GLN A 311 2.39 26.62 -7.59
CA GLN A 311 1.80 27.73 -8.34
C GLN A 311 0.42 28.13 -7.80
N MET A 312 -0.44 27.16 -7.49
CA MET A 312 -1.80 27.37 -6.99
C MET A 312 -1.80 28.03 -5.61
N TRP A 313 -1.05 27.50 -4.65
CA TRP A 313 -0.89 28.09 -3.32
C TRP A 313 -0.09 29.40 -3.34
N GLY A 314 0.76 29.62 -4.35
CA GLY A 314 1.35 30.92 -4.62
C GLY A 314 0.32 32.04 -4.85
N GLN A 315 -0.88 31.70 -5.35
CA GLN A 315 -1.98 32.67 -5.50
C GLN A 315 -2.58 33.10 -4.16
N LEU A 316 -2.35 32.34 -3.08
CA LEU A 316 -2.67 32.70 -1.70
C LEU A 316 -1.58 33.57 -1.05
N GLY A 317 -0.42 33.74 -1.69
CA GLY A 317 0.76 34.40 -1.13
C GLY A 317 1.71 33.44 -0.40
N ALA A 318 1.46 32.13 -0.45
CA ALA A 318 2.35 31.14 0.15
C ALA A 318 3.65 30.99 -0.64
N THR A 319 4.75 30.70 0.06
CA THR A 319 6.01 30.24 -0.54
C THR A 319 6.15 28.75 -0.27
N VAL A 320 6.19 27.94 -1.33
CA VAL A 320 6.22 26.47 -1.22
C VAL A 320 7.56 25.95 -1.71
N THR A 321 8.19 25.04 -0.95
CA THR A 321 9.38 24.28 -1.36
C THR A 321 8.97 22.83 -1.57
N LEU A 322 9.46 22.20 -2.64
CA LEU A 322 9.20 20.79 -2.92
C LEU A 322 10.36 19.96 -2.39
N GLU A 323 10.05 18.87 -1.68
CA GLU A 323 11.03 17.92 -1.15
C GLU A 323 10.66 16.51 -1.58
N SER A 324 11.56 15.86 -2.33
CA SER A 324 11.40 14.47 -2.76
C SER A 324 12.20 13.54 -1.87
N GLN A 325 11.62 12.40 -1.50
CA GLN A 325 12.28 11.32 -0.77
C GLN A 325 12.05 9.99 -1.47
N GLU A 326 12.99 9.05 -1.29
CA GLU A 326 12.79 7.65 -1.65
C GLU A 326 11.61 7.07 -0.83
N TRP A 327 10.86 6.12 -1.40
CA TRP A 327 9.59 5.61 -0.88
C TRP A 327 9.62 5.17 0.60
N ALA A 328 10.56 4.32 1.01
CA ALA A 328 10.67 3.88 2.41
C ALA A 328 10.94 5.07 3.34
N THR A 329 11.83 5.96 2.94
CA THR A 329 12.12 7.18 3.71
C THR A 329 10.89 8.07 3.82
N PHE A 330 10.14 8.23 2.72
CA PHE A 330 8.93 9.03 2.64
C PHE A 330 7.81 8.50 3.57
N LEU A 331 7.56 7.18 3.53
CA LEU A 331 6.59 6.54 4.42
C LEU A 331 6.96 6.76 5.89
N ASN A 332 8.22 6.56 6.24
CA ASN A 332 8.70 6.73 7.62
C ASN A 332 8.60 8.18 8.10
N THR A 333 8.96 9.15 7.24
CA THR A 333 8.81 10.59 7.55
C THR A 333 7.35 10.96 7.83
N ARG A 334 6.41 10.42 7.05
CA ARG A 334 4.96 10.63 7.25
C ARG A 334 4.44 9.99 8.53
N LYS A 335 4.73 8.69 8.74
CA LYS A 335 4.33 7.94 9.93
C LYS A 335 4.82 8.62 11.22
N ASN A 336 6.02 9.20 11.21
CA ASN A 336 6.59 9.93 12.36
C ASN A 336 6.04 11.36 12.55
N GLY A 337 5.25 11.88 11.60
CA GLY A 337 4.77 13.26 11.64
C GLY A 337 5.85 14.31 11.38
N ASP A 338 6.97 13.93 10.76
CA ASP A 338 8.12 14.82 10.49
C ASP A 338 7.93 15.67 9.21
N TYR A 339 6.71 16.15 8.97
CA TYR A 339 6.32 16.91 7.79
C TYR A 339 5.23 17.94 8.10
N GLN A 340 5.06 18.94 7.21
CA GLN A 340 3.93 19.90 7.28
C GLN A 340 2.78 19.46 6.37
N VAL A 341 3.12 19.24 5.10
CA VAL A 341 2.18 18.83 4.05
C VAL A 341 2.86 17.78 3.20
N ALA A 342 2.17 16.69 2.94
CA ALA A 342 2.70 15.61 2.12
C ALA A 342 1.70 15.16 1.07
N ARG A 343 2.23 14.71 -0.07
CA ARG A 343 1.52 13.85 -0.99
C ARG A 343 0.99 12.62 -0.27
N ASN A 344 -0.19 12.13 -0.65
CA ASN A 344 -0.68 10.85 -0.18
C ASN A 344 -1.63 10.22 -1.22
N GLY A 345 -1.90 8.93 -1.06
CA GLY A 345 -2.84 8.17 -1.86
C GLY A 345 -3.31 6.97 -1.06
N TRP A 346 -4.60 6.64 -1.21
CA TRP A 346 -5.18 5.46 -0.59
C TRP A 346 -6.01 4.70 -1.60
N LEU A 347 -5.71 3.42 -1.77
CA LEU A 347 -6.56 2.48 -2.47
C LEU A 347 -7.39 1.73 -1.43
N GLY A 348 -8.67 1.50 -1.70
CA GLY A 348 -9.49 0.67 -0.82
C GLY A 348 -8.89 -0.73 -0.73
N ASP A 349 -8.90 -1.30 0.47
CA ASP A 349 -8.43 -2.65 0.73
C ASP A 349 -9.52 -3.71 0.48
N TYR A 350 -10.77 -3.29 0.66
CA TYR A 350 -11.98 -4.08 0.50
C TYR A 350 -13.15 -3.15 0.16
N ASN A 351 -14.24 -3.72 -0.34
CA ASN A 351 -15.34 -2.97 -0.93
C ASN A 351 -16.32 -2.43 0.14
N ASP A 352 -15.81 -1.59 1.03
CA ASP A 352 -16.59 -0.95 2.09
C ASP A 352 -16.03 0.44 2.44
N PRO A 353 -16.87 1.49 2.60
CA PRO A 353 -16.42 2.84 2.95
C PRO A 353 -15.56 2.92 4.22
N ILE A 354 -15.70 1.96 5.15
CA ILE A 354 -14.87 1.94 6.35
C ILE A 354 -13.38 1.80 6.02
N SER A 355 -13.00 1.19 4.89
CA SER A 355 -11.59 1.07 4.45
C SER A 355 -10.94 2.45 4.22
N PHE A 356 -11.72 3.50 4.00
CA PHE A 356 -11.23 4.87 3.92
C PHE A 356 -11.33 5.56 5.28
N LEU A 357 -12.39 5.30 6.04
CA LEU A 357 -12.70 6.09 7.24
C LEU A 357 -11.87 5.65 8.46
N ASP A 358 -11.62 4.36 8.65
CA ASP A 358 -10.97 3.89 9.88
C ASP A 358 -9.45 4.14 9.94
N MET A 359 -8.81 4.48 8.82
CA MET A 359 -7.39 4.86 8.80
C MET A 359 -7.08 6.09 9.66
N TRP A 360 -8.09 6.90 9.99
CA TRP A 360 -7.96 8.17 10.69
C TRP A 360 -8.18 8.08 12.20
N ILE A 361 -8.34 6.88 12.75
CA ILE A 361 -8.43 6.68 14.21
C ILE A 361 -7.20 7.31 14.88
N THR A 362 -7.41 8.00 16.01
CA THR A 362 -6.34 8.54 16.85
C THR A 362 -5.31 7.45 17.18
N GLY A 363 -4.04 7.64 16.80
CA GLY A 363 -2.98 6.68 17.09
C GLY A 363 -2.85 5.53 16.10
N GLY A 364 -3.76 5.42 15.12
CA GLY A 364 -3.70 4.40 14.08
C GLY A 364 -2.48 4.57 13.17
N GLY A 365 -1.83 3.46 12.79
CA GLY A 365 -0.60 3.47 11.96
C GLY A 365 -0.74 4.05 10.55
N ASN A 366 -1.97 4.16 10.03
CA ASN A 366 -2.28 4.77 8.74
C ASN A 366 -2.68 6.26 8.84
N ASN A 367 -2.79 6.80 10.06
CA ASN A 367 -3.19 8.19 10.30
C ASN A 367 -1.99 9.13 10.14
N ASP A 368 -1.54 9.31 8.91
CA ASP A 368 -0.38 10.16 8.63
C ASP A 368 -0.63 11.63 9.04
N ALA A 369 -1.88 12.09 8.96
CA ALA A 369 -2.29 13.46 9.29
C ALA A 369 -2.05 13.86 10.75
N GLN A 370 -1.62 12.92 11.61
CA GLN A 370 -1.43 13.12 13.05
C GLN A 370 -2.69 13.67 13.71
N TRP A 371 -3.85 13.30 13.16
CA TRP A 371 -5.15 13.86 13.52
C TRP A 371 -5.74 13.07 14.68
N SER A 372 -6.50 13.77 15.52
CA SER A 372 -7.21 13.13 16.63
C SER A 372 -8.54 13.81 16.85
N ASN A 373 -9.61 13.02 16.82
CA ASN A 373 -10.95 13.48 17.13
C ASN A 373 -11.72 12.36 17.85
N ALA A 374 -12.04 12.60 19.12
CA ALA A 374 -12.69 11.60 19.97
C ALA A 374 -14.12 11.25 19.54
N GLU A 375 -14.82 12.17 18.85
CA GLU A 375 -16.15 11.90 18.29
C GLU A 375 -16.03 10.97 17.08
N PHE A 376 -15.08 11.24 16.19
CA PHE A 376 -14.72 10.37 15.08
C PHE A 376 -14.32 8.97 15.55
N ASP A 377 -13.41 8.86 16.51
CA ASP A 377 -12.98 7.56 17.08
C ASP A 377 -14.17 6.77 17.65
N SER A 378 -15.06 7.46 18.37
CA SER A 378 -16.29 6.85 18.91
C SER A 378 -17.23 6.41 17.79
N LEU A 379 -17.31 7.15 16.70
CA LEU A 379 -18.17 6.85 15.55
C LEU A 379 -17.64 5.64 14.79
N ILE A 380 -16.34 5.57 14.50
CA ILE A 380 -15.69 4.40 13.88
C ILE A 380 -15.89 3.14 14.74
N LYS A 381 -15.75 3.25 16.06
CA LYS A 381 -16.04 2.13 16.96
C LYS A 381 -17.50 1.66 16.87
N GLN A 382 -18.45 2.59 16.81
CA GLN A 382 -19.87 2.24 16.64
C GLN A 382 -20.13 1.58 15.29
N ILE A 383 -19.56 2.13 14.21
CA ILE A 383 -19.60 1.57 12.85
C ILE A 383 -19.10 0.12 12.83
N LYS A 384 -17.89 -0.13 13.36
CA LYS A 384 -17.29 -1.47 13.42
C LYS A 384 -18.10 -2.45 14.28
N SER A 385 -18.89 -1.96 15.24
CA SER A 385 -19.74 -2.79 16.12
C SER A 385 -21.20 -2.97 15.64
N SER A 386 -21.63 -2.23 14.61
CA SER A 386 -23.03 -2.19 14.19
C SER A 386 -23.42 -3.43 13.37
N GLY A 387 -24.55 -4.06 13.72
CA GLY A 387 -25.19 -5.10 12.91
C GLY A 387 -26.32 -4.59 12.01
N ASP A 388 -26.58 -3.28 12.01
CA ASP A 388 -27.59 -2.60 11.19
C ASP A 388 -26.88 -1.86 10.05
N ALA A 389 -27.14 -2.30 8.81
CA ALA A 389 -26.46 -1.77 7.63
C ALA A 389 -26.83 -0.31 7.32
N GLU A 390 -28.09 0.09 7.55
CA GLU A 390 -28.54 1.46 7.27
C GLU A 390 -27.94 2.43 8.28
N ALA A 391 -28.03 2.10 9.58
CA ALA A 391 -27.42 2.91 10.62
C ALA A 391 -25.89 2.98 10.48
N ARG A 392 -25.25 1.88 10.02
CA ARG A 392 -23.81 1.83 9.79
C ARG A 392 -23.37 2.81 8.69
N MET A 393 -24.08 2.85 7.55
CA MET A 393 -23.76 3.78 6.46
C MET A 393 -24.07 5.23 6.85
N GLU A 394 -25.15 5.50 7.58
CA GLU A 394 -25.43 6.85 8.09
C GLU A 394 -24.28 7.37 8.98
N MET A 395 -23.75 6.52 9.87
CA MET A 395 -22.59 6.88 10.68
C MET A 395 -21.32 7.07 9.84
N MET A 396 -21.15 6.37 8.73
CA MET A 396 -20.00 6.58 7.84
C MET A 396 -20.05 7.93 7.13
N HIS A 397 -21.24 8.36 6.68
CA HIS A 397 -21.42 9.71 6.15
C HIS A 397 -21.06 10.77 7.21
N GLN A 398 -21.55 10.57 8.45
CA GLN A 398 -21.20 11.45 9.57
C GLN A 398 -19.69 11.45 9.88
N ALA A 399 -19.00 10.33 9.71
CA ALA A 399 -17.56 10.25 9.91
C ALA A 399 -16.81 11.09 8.86
N GLU A 400 -17.21 11.00 7.60
CA GLU A 400 -16.63 11.84 6.57
C GLU A 400 -16.98 13.34 6.76
N ASP A 401 -18.17 13.65 7.27
CA ASP A 401 -18.54 15.03 7.61
C ASP A 401 -17.54 15.64 8.60
N ILE A 402 -17.11 14.88 9.62
CA ILE A 402 -16.11 15.35 10.59
C ILE A 402 -14.75 15.61 9.93
N ILE A 403 -14.34 14.78 8.95
CA ILE A 403 -13.10 14.98 8.18
C ILE A 403 -13.11 16.35 7.49
N PHE A 404 -14.25 16.76 6.93
CA PHE A 404 -14.40 18.03 6.22
C PHE A 404 -14.89 19.18 7.10
N ASP A 405 -15.36 18.95 8.32
CA ASP A 405 -15.50 20.00 9.34
C ASP A 405 -14.12 20.47 9.82
N GLU A 406 -13.14 19.56 9.87
CA GLU A 406 -11.77 19.87 10.26
C GLU A 406 -10.77 20.00 9.10
N TRP A 407 -11.16 19.67 7.86
CA TRP A 407 -10.32 19.80 6.66
C TRP A 407 -8.94 19.16 6.80
N MET A 408 -8.84 17.99 7.42
CA MET A 408 -7.54 17.36 7.74
C MET A 408 -6.77 16.85 6.49
N LEU A 409 -7.42 16.81 5.34
CA LEU A 409 -6.82 16.48 4.05
C LEU A 409 -7.40 17.31 2.90
N CYS A 410 -6.78 17.20 1.74
CA CYS A 410 -7.20 17.82 0.49
C CYS A 410 -7.29 16.73 -0.60
N PRO A 411 -8.49 16.20 -0.88
CA PRO A 411 -8.67 15.27 -1.98
C PRO A 411 -8.33 15.98 -3.29
N ILE A 412 -7.62 15.32 -4.20
CA ILE A 412 -7.28 15.87 -5.52
C ILE A 412 -8.10 15.18 -6.60
N TYR A 413 -8.01 13.85 -6.66
CA TYR A 413 -8.77 13.04 -7.62
C TYR A 413 -9.05 11.62 -7.12
N TYR A 414 -10.12 11.04 -7.64
CA TYR A 414 -10.36 9.59 -7.57
C TYR A 414 -9.55 8.89 -8.67
N TYR A 415 -8.92 7.78 -8.31
CA TYR A 415 -8.06 7.02 -9.20
C TYR A 415 -8.87 6.34 -10.32
N VAL A 416 -8.17 6.05 -11.41
CA VAL A 416 -8.58 5.12 -12.46
C VAL A 416 -7.43 4.15 -12.67
N ASP A 417 -7.75 2.91 -13.01
CA ASP A 417 -6.76 1.90 -13.36
C ASP A 417 -6.59 1.91 -14.88
N ILE A 418 -5.37 2.14 -15.36
CA ILE A 418 -5.05 2.14 -16.78
C ILE A 418 -3.98 1.10 -17.07
N TYR A 419 -4.17 0.35 -18.14
CA TYR A 419 -3.23 -0.66 -18.58
C TYR A 419 -3.33 -0.85 -20.09
N MET A 420 -2.33 -1.52 -20.67
CA MET A 420 -2.42 -1.96 -22.06
C MET A 420 -2.32 -3.47 -22.17
N ALA A 421 -3.19 -4.05 -23.00
CA ALA A 421 -3.21 -5.46 -23.31
C ALA A 421 -3.26 -5.66 -24.83
N GLN A 422 -2.51 -6.64 -25.35
CA GLN A 422 -2.59 -6.99 -26.76
C GLN A 422 -4.02 -7.41 -27.11
N GLN A 423 -4.51 -7.05 -28.30
CA GLN A 423 -5.91 -7.31 -28.69
C GLN A 423 -6.29 -8.81 -28.71
N ASN A 424 -5.30 -9.71 -28.81
CA ASN A 424 -5.54 -11.15 -28.75
C ASN A 424 -5.53 -11.71 -27.32
N LEU A 425 -5.25 -10.89 -26.29
CA LEU A 425 -5.35 -11.30 -24.89
C LEU A 425 -6.81 -11.30 -24.47
N GLU A 426 -7.38 -12.50 -24.34
CA GLU A 426 -8.76 -12.71 -23.92
C GLU A 426 -8.81 -13.18 -22.46
N ASN A 427 -9.95 -12.96 -21.79
CA ASN A 427 -10.25 -13.45 -20.44
C ASN A 427 -9.27 -12.98 -19.33
N LEU A 428 -8.63 -11.83 -19.51
CA LEU A 428 -8.01 -11.09 -18.42
C LEU A 428 -9.10 -10.67 -17.42
N SER A 429 -8.83 -10.84 -16.13
CA SER A 429 -9.67 -10.30 -15.06
C SER A 429 -8.86 -9.30 -14.24
N THR A 430 -9.54 -8.29 -13.71
CA THR A 430 -8.98 -7.20 -12.91
C THR A 430 -9.86 -6.98 -11.68
N SER A 431 -9.29 -6.41 -10.62
CA SER A 431 -10.06 -5.96 -9.46
C SER A 431 -10.12 -4.43 -9.40
N PRO A 432 -11.19 -3.84 -8.83
CA PRO A 432 -11.23 -2.42 -8.49
C PRO A 432 -10.16 -1.96 -7.49
N LEU A 433 -9.40 -2.89 -6.90
CA LEU A 433 -8.26 -2.63 -6.01
C LEU A 433 -6.93 -2.55 -6.81
N GLY A 434 -6.97 -2.81 -8.12
CA GLY A 434 -5.81 -2.74 -9.03
C GLY A 434 -5.16 -4.09 -9.35
N PHE A 435 -5.52 -5.17 -8.66
CA PHE A 435 -4.94 -6.51 -8.91
C PHE A 435 -5.27 -7.03 -10.31
N LYS A 436 -4.28 -7.65 -10.96
CA LYS A 436 -4.42 -8.25 -12.29
C LYS A 436 -4.39 -9.78 -12.19
N PHE A 437 -5.28 -10.46 -12.89
CA PHE A 437 -5.48 -11.90 -12.78
C PHE A 437 -5.33 -12.61 -14.13
N PHE A 438 -4.24 -13.37 -14.29
CA PHE A 438 -3.87 -14.02 -15.55
C PHE A 438 -4.19 -15.53 -15.60
N MET A 439 -4.73 -16.11 -14.52
CA MET A 439 -5.02 -17.55 -14.42
C MET A 439 -6.07 -18.08 -15.40
N ASN A 440 -6.86 -17.20 -16.03
CA ASN A 440 -7.77 -17.56 -17.13
C ASN A 440 -7.42 -16.85 -18.45
N ALA A 441 -6.42 -15.96 -18.44
CA ALA A 441 -6.09 -15.14 -19.59
C ALA A 441 -5.42 -15.99 -20.68
N SER A 442 -5.67 -15.70 -21.95
CA SER A 442 -5.02 -16.41 -23.05
C SER A 442 -4.81 -15.51 -24.25
N ASN A 443 -3.62 -15.58 -24.82
CA ASN A 443 -3.29 -14.98 -26.12
C ASN A 443 -3.08 -16.05 -27.22
N GLY A 444 -3.44 -17.30 -26.94
CA GLY A 444 -3.23 -18.45 -27.81
C GLY A 444 -1.81 -19.06 -27.75
N THR A 445 -1.00 -18.67 -26.76
CA THR A 445 0.35 -19.21 -26.54
C THR A 445 0.49 -19.84 -25.15
N ASP A 446 1.51 -20.66 -24.97
CA ASP A 446 1.80 -21.32 -23.69
C ASP A 446 2.48 -20.36 -22.68
N THR A 447 2.98 -19.20 -23.14
CA THR A 447 3.71 -18.23 -22.32
C THR A 447 3.13 -16.84 -22.50
N LEU A 448 2.56 -16.28 -21.43
CA LEU A 448 2.13 -14.89 -21.39
C LEU A 448 3.23 -14.05 -20.74
N LYS A 449 3.68 -13.00 -21.44
CA LYS A 449 4.75 -12.10 -20.95
C LYS A 449 4.10 -10.80 -20.49
N VAL A 450 4.19 -10.50 -19.21
CA VAL A 450 3.51 -9.37 -18.58
C VAL A 450 4.53 -8.50 -17.87
N CYS A 451 4.25 -7.20 -17.74
CA CYS A 451 4.96 -6.32 -16.83
C CYS A 451 3.94 -5.63 -15.94
N THR A 452 4.01 -5.91 -14.64
CA THR A 452 3.13 -5.31 -13.62
C THR A 452 3.86 -4.29 -12.75
N GLY A 453 5.19 -4.22 -12.83
CA GLY A 453 6.02 -3.36 -12.01
C GLY A 453 7.49 -3.74 -12.07
N PRO A 454 8.34 -3.09 -11.26
CA PRO A 454 9.75 -3.42 -11.12
C PRO A 454 9.96 -4.69 -10.27
N ASP A 455 11.21 -4.93 -9.89
CA ASP A 455 11.57 -6.06 -9.00
C ASP A 455 10.96 -5.82 -7.61
N PRO A 456 10.08 -6.71 -7.12
CA PRO A 456 9.47 -6.54 -5.82
C PRO A 456 10.51 -6.83 -4.75
N ASP A 457 10.58 -6.02 -3.71
CA ASP A 457 11.53 -6.32 -2.64
C ASP A 457 11.11 -7.50 -1.78
N THR A 458 9.81 -7.73 -1.65
CA THR A 458 9.24 -8.91 -1.01
C THR A 458 7.90 -9.23 -1.63
N ILE A 459 7.64 -10.52 -1.79
CA ILE A 459 6.31 -11.06 -2.08
C ILE A 459 5.85 -11.94 -0.92
N ASP A 460 6.27 -11.62 0.31
CA ASP A 460 5.70 -12.20 1.52
C ASP A 460 4.28 -11.68 1.72
N PRO A 461 3.25 -12.54 1.76
CA PRO A 461 1.86 -12.13 1.94
C PRO A 461 1.62 -11.18 3.13
N ALA A 462 2.38 -11.33 4.22
CA ALA A 462 2.21 -10.47 5.40
C ALA A 462 2.93 -9.12 5.26
N LEU A 463 4.03 -9.03 4.51
CA LEU A 463 4.89 -7.84 4.45
C LEU A 463 4.66 -6.97 3.21
N ASN A 464 4.11 -7.53 2.15
CA ASN A 464 3.85 -6.80 0.92
C ASN A 464 2.67 -5.82 1.08
N SER A 465 2.93 -4.54 0.82
CA SER A 465 1.92 -3.48 0.72
C SER A 465 1.76 -2.91 -0.70
N ALA A 466 2.29 -3.63 -1.70
CA ALA A 466 2.35 -3.21 -3.09
C ALA A 466 1.36 -4.00 -3.99
N VAL A 467 0.70 -3.34 -4.95
CA VAL A 467 -0.33 -3.96 -5.82
C VAL A 467 0.30 -4.91 -6.85
N ASP A 468 1.46 -4.57 -7.38
CA ASP A 468 2.25 -5.39 -8.30
C ASP A 468 2.78 -6.66 -7.61
N GLY A 469 3.35 -6.53 -6.42
CA GLY A 469 3.73 -7.67 -5.57
C GLY A 469 2.52 -8.49 -5.14
N GLY A 470 1.41 -7.85 -4.79
CA GLY A 470 0.14 -8.51 -4.47
C GLY A 470 -0.43 -9.30 -5.66
N THR A 471 -0.32 -8.76 -6.87
CA THR A 471 -0.65 -9.48 -8.11
C THR A 471 0.20 -10.75 -8.24
N MET A 472 1.51 -10.69 -7.97
CA MET A 472 2.36 -11.88 -8.00
C MET A 472 1.98 -12.88 -6.89
N ILE A 473 1.63 -12.40 -5.69
CA ILE A 473 1.15 -13.23 -4.58
C ILE A 473 -0.13 -13.97 -4.97
N ASP A 474 -1.11 -13.32 -5.59
CA ASP A 474 -2.38 -13.93 -6.02
C ASP A 474 -2.23 -15.04 -7.08
N HIS A 475 -1.07 -15.09 -7.76
CA HIS A 475 -0.75 -16.20 -8.66
C HIS A 475 -0.04 -17.35 -7.93
N ALA A 476 0.74 -17.05 -6.89
CA ALA A 476 1.49 -18.05 -6.13
C ALA A 476 0.73 -18.63 -4.92
N PHE A 477 -0.23 -17.89 -4.40
CA PHE A 477 -1.01 -18.20 -3.21
C PHE A 477 -2.50 -18.09 -3.48
N GLU A 478 -3.30 -18.77 -2.66
CA GLU A 478 -4.76 -18.61 -2.64
C GLU A 478 -5.25 -18.65 -1.19
N GLY A 479 -6.09 -17.68 -0.81
CA GLY A 479 -6.73 -17.62 0.50
C GLY A 479 -7.87 -18.64 0.67
N LEU A 480 -8.64 -18.50 1.76
CA LEU A 480 -9.85 -19.30 1.94
C LEU A 480 -10.88 -18.97 0.86
N TYR A 481 -10.91 -17.70 0.45
CA TYR A 481 -11.69 -17.18 -0.67
C TYR A 481 -10.76 -16.56 -1.72
N THR A 482 -11.31 -16.21 -2.88
CA THR A 482 -10.61 -15.51 -3.97
C THR A 482 -11.55 -14.58 -4.72
N VAL A 483 -11.00 -13.47 -5.23
CA VAL A 483 -11.66 -12.50 -6.12
C VAL A 483 -11.13 -12.56 -7.56
N ALA A 484 -10.31 -13.56 -7.88
CA ALA A 484 -9.68 -13.70 -9.20
C ALA A 484 -10.68 -13.90 -10.37
N TYR A 485 -11.96 -14.14 -10.06
CA TYR A 485 -13.03 -14.43 -11.02
C TYR A 485 -14.16 -13.39 -10.98
N GLY A 486 -13.92 -12.22 -10.38
CA GLY A 486 -14.86 -11.10 -10.31
C GLY A 486 -14.83 -10.38 -8.97
N THR A 487 -15.67 -9.37 -8.80
CA THR A 487 -15.69 -8.51 -7.60
C THR A 487 -16.35 -9.15 -6.38
N THR A 488 -16.97 -10.32 -6.52
CA THR A 488 -17.58 -11.05 -5.41
C THR A 488 -16.67 -12.21 -5.00
N PRO A 489 -16.29 -12.30 -3.72
CA PRO A 489 -15.49 -13.42 -3.23
C PRO A 489 -16.15 -14.76 -3.52
N THR A 490 -15.37 -15.69 -4.05
CA THR A 490 -15.76 -17.08 -4.28
C THR A 490 -14.87 -18.01 -3.46
N PRO A 491 -15.33 -19.23 -3.11
CA PRO A 491 -14.53 -20.15 -2.32
C PRO A 491 -13.23 -20.56 -3.04
N GLY A 492 -12.09 -20.26 -2.43
CA GLY A 492 -10.74 -20.64 -2.86
C GLY A 492 -10.36 -21.98 -2.25
N GLN A 493 -9.46 -21.98 -1.26
CA GLN A 493 -9.05 -23.19 -0.52
C GLN A 493 -10.18 -23.76 0.37
N ALA A 494 -11.17 -22.95 0.74
CA ALA A 494 -12.38 -23.44 1.40
C ALA A 494 -13.33 -24.09 0.37
N GLU A 495 -13.91 -25.24 0.72
CA GLU A 495 -15.03 -25.83 -0.01
C GLU A 495 -16.35 -25.16 0.38
N SER A 496 -16.52 -24.82 1.67
CA SER A 496 -17.72 -24.17 2.19
C SER A 496 -17.42 -23.41 3.48
N VAL A 497 -18.35 -22.53 3.86
CA VAL A 497 -18.33 -21.82 5.14
C VAL A 497 -19.69 -21.91 5.81
N GLU A 498 -19.69 -22.19 7.11
CA GLU A 498 -20.85 -22.06 7.99
C GLU A 498 -20.72 -20.78 8.80
N ILE A 499 -21.76 -19.94 8.77
CA ILE A 499 -21.83 -18.69 9.53
C ILE A 499 -22.89 -18.86 10.62
N SER A 500 -22.54 -18.60 11.88
CA SER A 500 -23.48 -18.65 13.00
C SER A 500 -24.62 -17.64 12.85
N GLU A 501 -25.76 -17.87 13.53
CA GLU A 501 -26.94 -16.98 13.44
C GLU A 501 -26.63 -15.53 13.88
N ASP A 502 -25.72 -15.35 14.83
CA ASP A 502 -25.25 -14.04 15.27
C ASP A 502 -24.25 -13.40 14.30
N GLY A 503 -23.78 -14.11 13.27
CA GLY A 503 -22.82 -13.64 12.28
C GLY A 503 -21.40 -13.45 12.80
N LEU A 504 -21.07 -14.04 13.96
CA LEU A 504 -19.78 -13.86 14.63
C LEU A 504 -18.82 -15.04 14.46
N THR A 505 -19.32 -16.25 14.22
CA THR A 505 -18.48 -17.45 14.08
C THR A 505 -18.55 -17.96 12.66
N TYR A 506 -17.39 -18.03 12.01
CA TYR A 506 -17.19 -18.59 10.69
C TYR A 506 -16.46 -19.91 10.84
N THR A 507 -17.05 -20.99 10.32
CA THR A 507 -16.41 -22.32 10.28
C THR A 507 -16.19 -22.69 8.83
N PHE A 508 -14.95 -22.58 8.37
CA PHE A 508 -14.53 -22.94 7.03
C PHE A 508 -14.17 -24.42 6.98
N HIS A 509 -14.75 -25.12 6.01
CA HIS A 509 -14.38 -26.48 5.68
C HIS A 509 -13.46 -26.43 4.46
N LEU A 510 -12.19 -26.78 4.66
CA LEU A 510 -11.19 -26.82 3.60
C LEU A 510 -11.47 -27.97 2.62
N ARG A 511 -11.04 -27.79 1.37
CA ARG A 511 -11.13 -28.86 0.36
C ARG A 511 -10.27 -30.06 0.78
N GLU A 512 -10.69 -31.26 0.39
CA GLU A 512 -9.90 -32.47 0.66
C GLU A 512 -8.60 -32.49 -0.14
N GLY A 513 -7.48 -32.80 0.53
CA GLY A 513 -6.21 -33.11 -0.12
C GLY A 513 -5.43 -31.89 -0.65
N LEU A 514 -5.65 -30.71 -0.06
CA LEU A 514 -4.87 -29.51 -0.34
C LEU A 514 -3.37 -29.73 -0.11
N LYS A 515 -2.57 -29.06 -0.94
CA LYS A 515 -1.12 -29.18 -0.94
C LYS A 515 -0.45 -27.84 -1.23
N TRP A 516 0.73 -27.71 -0.66
CA TRP A 516 1.74 -26.75 -1.08
C TRP A 516 2.33 -27.13 -2.45
N SER A 517 3.00 -26.18 -3.11
CA SER A 517 3.62 -26.37 -4.42
C SER A 517 4.75 -27.41 -4.41
N ASP A 518 5.35 -27.69 -3.25
CA ASP A 518 6.32 -28.77 -3.01
C ASP A 518 5.67 -30.15 -2.81
N GLY A 519 4.33 -30.21 -2.77
CA GLY A 519 3.53 -31.41 -2.60
C GLY A 519 3.27 -31.82 -1.15
N THR A 520 3.78 -31.07 -0.16
CA THR A 520 3.45 -31.29 1.25
C THR A 520 1.99 -30.91 1.54
N PRO A 521 1.32 -31.54 2.53
CA PRO A 521 -0.07 -31.20 2.85
C PRO A 521 -0.20 -29.76 3.34
N LEU A 522 -1.27 -29.08 2.89
CA LEU A 522 -1.73 -27.81 3.44
C LEU A 522 -2.96 -28.07 4.31
N THR A 523 -3.00 -27.46 5.49
CA THR A 523 -4.02 -27.70 6.52
C THR A 523 -4.54 -26.39 7.12
N ALA A 524 -5.62 -26.47 7.90
CA ALA A 524 -6.14 -25.34 8.66
C ALA A 524 -5.11 -24.76 9.64
N HIS A 525 -4.13 -25.54 10.10
CA HIS A 525 -3.06 -25.07 10.96
C HIS A 525 -2.14 -24.05 10.27
N ASP A 526 -1.98 -24.14 8.96
CA ASP A 526 -1.16 -23.19 8.20
C ASP A 526 -1.81 -21.81 8.17
N PHE A 527 -3.14 -21.73 8.04
CA PHE A 527 -3.88 -20.47 8.15
C PHE A 527 -3.77 -19.86 9.56
N VAL A 528 -3.91 -20.68 10.61
CA VAL A 528 -3.74 -20.23 12.00
C VAL A 528 -2.36 -19.60 12.19
N TYR A 529 -1.30 -20.31 11.80
CA TYR A 529 0.07 -19.81 11.89
C TYR A 529 0.24 -18.50 11.13
N SER A 530 -0.26 -18.43 9.89
CA SER A 530 -0.05 -17.29 9.01
C SER A 530 -0.72 -16.03 9.53
N TRP A 531 -1.96 -16.15 10.02
CA TRP A 531 -2.70 -15.02 10.57
C TRP A 531 -2.13 -14.59 11.92
N GLN A 532 -1.71 -15.54 12.76
CA GLN A 532 -0.97 -15.23 13.98
C GLN A 532 0.31 -14.46 13.68
N ARG A 533 1.12 -14.94 12.71
CA ARG A 533 2.32 -14.25 12.26
C ARG A 533 2.02 -12.85 11.75
N ALA A 534 0.99 -12.67 10.92
CA ALA A 534 0.62 -11.37 10.39
C ALA A 534 0.26 -10.36 11.49
N VAL A 535 -0.37 -10.79 12.59
CA VAL A 535 -0.71 -9.90 13.71
C VAL A 535 0.42 -9.71 14.73
N ASP A 536 1.52 -10.45 14.64
CA ASP A 536 2.66 -10.28 15.54
C ASP A 536 3.32 -8.92 15.26
N PRO A 537 3.38 -8.00 16.24
CA PRO A 537 4.03 -6.70 16.07
C PRO A 537 5.50 -6.82 15.63
N ALA A 538 6.17 -7.94 15.94
CA ALA A 538 7.54 -8.20 15.51
C ALA A 538 7.66 -8.56 14.02
N THR A 539 6.58 -9.04 13.37
CA THR A 539 6.54 -9.24 11.92
C THR A 539 6.51 -7.90 11.20
N GLY A 540 5.75 -6.94 11.73
CA GLY A 540 5.65 -5.61 11.14
C GLY A 540 4.85 -5.52 9.84
N ALA A 541 3.82 -6.35 9.73
CA ALA A 541 2.94 -6.43 8.57
C ALA A 541 2.04 -5.18 8.46
N ASP A 542 2.27 -4.28 7.50
CA ASP A 542 1.46 -3.05 7.31
C ASP A 542 -0.06 -3.31 7.37
N TYR A 543 -0.53 -4.46 6.86
CA TYR A 543 -1.94 -4.87 6.86
C TYR A 543 -2.43 -5.62 8.12
N ALA A 544 -1.68 -5.66 9.21
CA ALA A 544 -2.09 -6.35 10.45
C ALA A 544 -3.43 -5.83 11.01
N TYR A 545 -3.78 -4.57 10.76
CA TYR A 545 -5.07 -3.99 11.19
C TYR A 545 -6.28 -4.68 10.56
N MET A 546 -6.14 -5.32 9.38
CA MET A 546 -7.26 -6.05 8.75
C MET A 546 -7.79 -7.17 9.65
N PHE A 547 -6.92 -7.73 10.50
CA PHE A 547 -7.26 -8.81 11.44
C PHE A 547 -7.94 -8.32 12.73
N GLU A 548 -8.11 -7.00 12.94
CA GLU A 548 -8.80 -6.43 14.12
C GLU A 548 -10.25 -6.94 14.28
N CYS A 549 -10.87 -7.34 13.17
CA CYS A 549 -12.21 -7.93 13.20
C CYS A 549 -12.25 -9.27 13.95
N ILE A 550 -11.11 -9.97 14.09
CA ILE A 550 -11.01 -11.26 14.79
C ILE A 550 -10.96 -11.00 16.30
N ALA A 551 -11.83 -11.68 17.05
CA ALA A 551 -11.85 -11.60 18.49
C ALA A 551 -10.50 -11.98 19.09
N GLY A 552 -10.07 -11.29 20.15
CA GLY A 552 -8.78 -11.53 20.78
C GLY A 552 -7.58 -10.87 20.08
N TYR A 553 -7.78 -10.12 18.99
CA TYR A 553 -6.71 -9.36 18.32
C TYR A 553 -5.95 -8.45 19.29
N THR A 554 -6.65 -7.56 19.99
CA THR A 554 -6.06 -6.63 20.95
C THR A 554 -5.33 -7.38 22.07
N GLU A 555 -5.88 -8.47 22.58
CA GLU A 555 -5.23 -9.31 23.58
C GLU A 555 -3.98 -10.01 23.05
N ALA A 556 -3.96 -10.39 21.77
CA ALA A 556 -2.80 -11.04 21.14
C ALA A 556 -1.59 -10.10 21.08
N ILE A 557 -1.85 -8.82 20.81
CA ILE A 557 -0.84 -7.75 20.77
C ILE A 557 -0.69 -7.03 22.13
N ASN A 558 -1.18 -7.62 23.23
CA ASN A 558 -1.12 -7.09 24.60
C ASN A 558 -1.74 -5.70 24.84
N GLY A 559 -2.73 -5.32 24.06
CA GLY A 559 -3.41 -4.03 24.21
C GLY A 559 -2.58 -2.85 23.74
N GLU A 560 -1.44 -3.09 23.09
CA GLU A 560 -0.83 -2.06 22.26
C GLU A 560 -1.75 -1.84 21.06
N GLU A 561 -2.03 -0.59 20.74
CA GLU A 561 -2.65 -0.26 19.46
C GLU A 561 -1.64 -0.63 18.37
N TYR A 562 -2.10 -1.26 17.29
CA TYR A 562 -1.19 -1.63 16.21
C TYR A 562 -0.61 -0.36 15.59
N VAL A 563 0.69 -0.14 15.80
CA VAL A 563 1.48 0.87 15.10
C VAL A 563 2.33 0.12 14.10
N ALA A 564 2.03 0.26 12.81
CA ALA A 564 2.83 -0.34 11.76
C ALA A 564 4.29 0.09 11.92
N PRO A 565 5.26 -0.84 12.02
CA PRO A 565 6.65 -0.45 12.15
C PRO A 565 7.12 0.31 10.91
N ALA A 566 8.15 1.12 11.12
CA ALA A 566 8.87 1.74 10.03
C ALA A 566 9.41 0.63 9.11
N ALA A 567 9.07 0.67 7.81
CA ALA A 567 9.55 -0.32 6.85
C ALA A 567 11.08 -0.36 6.89
N ASP A 568 11.66 -1.56 7.03
CA ASP A 568 13.11 -1.74 6.89
C ASP A 568 13.52 -1.36 5.46
N ALA A 569 14.67 -0.71 5.31
CA ALA A 569 15.15 -0.07 4.09
C ALA A 569 15.51 -1.05 2.95
N SER A 570 15.05 -2.30 3.03
CA SER A 570 15.25 -3.35 2.05
C SER A 570 13.95 -3.86 1.42
N SER A 571 12.80 -3.22 1.69
CA SER A 571 11.49 -3.67 1.19
C SER A 571 10.63 -2.64 0.40
N ALA A 572 11.24 -1.60 -0.20
CA ALA A 572 10.50 -0.50 -0.84
C ALA A 572 10.50 -0.47 -2.40
N SER A 573 9.43 -0.99 -3.03
CA SER A 573 9.17 -0.89 -4.47
C SER A 573 7.73 -0.47 -4.74
N THR A 574 7.62 0.78 -5.19
CA THR A 574 6.65 1.39 -6.13
C THR A 574 5.30 0.70 -6.45
N SER A 575 4.28 0.88 -5.60
CA SER A 575 2.89 0.56 -5.96
C SER A 575 2.03 1.75 -6.40
N GLU A 576 2.60 2.96 -6.47
CA GLU A 576 1.91 4.14 -7.02
C GLU A 576 2.61 4.71 -8.27
N SER A 577 3.66 4.05 -8.78
CA SER A 577 4.46 4.54 -9.91
C SER A 577 3.97 4.13 -11.30
N ALA A 578 2.81 3.45 -11.43
CA ALA A 578 2.27 3.12 -12.76
C ALA A 578 1.91 4.35 -13.62
N ALA A 579 2.06 5.55 -13.06
CA ALA A 579 2.11 6.81 -13.77
C ALA A 579 3.47 7.52 -13.58
N GLU A 580 4.39 7.28 -14.52
CA GLU A 580 5.41 8.19 -15.03
C GLU A 580 6.86 8.06 -14.53
N SER A 581 7.67 7.37 -15.35
CA SER A 581 9.11 7.63 -15.49
C SER A 581 9.44 8.31 -16.84
N VAL A 582 10.15 9.45 -16.84
CA VAL A 582 11.09 9.79 -17.93
C VAL A 582 12.32 10.53 -17.41
N SER A 583 13.47 10.04 -17.86
CA SER A 583 14.82 10.59 -17.65
C SER A 583 15.15 11.82 -18.52
N ALA A 584 15.89 12.75 -17.95
CA ALA A 584 16.47 13.90 -18.65
C ALA A 584 17.95 13.67 -19.03
N SER A 585 18.31 13.95 -20.28
CA SER A 585 19.64 14.51 -20.60
C SER A 585 19.58 15.51 -21.75
N THR A 586 20.26 16.62 -21.53
CA THR A 586 20.18 17.89 -22.25
C THR A 586 21.25 18.06 -23.34
N SER A 587 20.80 18.69 -24.43
CA SER A 587 21.43 19.78 -25.20
C SER A 587 22.66 19.54 -26.09
N GLU A 588 22.54 19.95 -27.37
CA GLU A 588 23.22 21.15 -27.91
C GLU A 588 22.82 21.49 -29.36
N SER A 589 22.84 22.80 -29.63
CA SER A 589 22.92 23.49 -30.93
C SER A 589 21.64 23.73 -31.75
N ALA A 590 21.08 24.92 -31.52
CA ALA A 590 20.40 25.69 -32.55
C ALA A 590 21.41 26.24 -33.56
N SER A 591 21.19 26.02 -34.86
CA SER A 591 21.49 27.05 -35.88
C SER A 591 20.74 26.81 -37.20
N THR A 592 19.95 27.83 -37.59
CA THR A 592 19.70 28.30 -38.98
C THR A 592 19.09 27.34 -40.00
N SER A 593 17.86 27.63 -40.46
CA SER A 593 17.66 28.44 -41.68
C SER A 593 16.17 28.59 -42.02
N ALA A 594 15.77 29.83 -42.29
CA ALA A 594 14.57 30.15 -43.04
C ALA A 594 14.89 30.10 -44.54
N ALA A 595 14.04 29.47 -45.35
CA ALA A 595 13.58 29.94 -46.67
C ALA A 595 13.01 28.78 -47.50
N ALA A 596 11.69 28.73 -47.66
CA ALA A 596 10.92 28.67 -48.91
C ALA A 596 9.49 28.22 -48.62
#